data_AF-A0A2D4K3C8-F1
#
_entry.id   AF-A0A2D4K3C8-F1
#
_cell.length_a   1.000
_cell.length_b   1.000
_cell.length_c   1.000
_cell.angle_alpha   90.00
_cell.angle_beta   90.00
_cell.angle_gamma   90.00
#
_symmetry.space_group_name_H-M   'P 1'
#
loop_
_entity.id
_entity.type
_entity.pdbx_description
1 polymer ?
#
loop_
_entity_poly.entity_id
_entity_poly.type
_entity_poly.pdbx_seq_one_letter_code
_entity_poly.pdbx_strand_id
1 'polypeptide(L)'
;KDMFNFKRAQEDISRLRRKLETTKKPDMIPNCDEILMEEIRDYKARLTCPCCNMRKKDAVLTKCFHVFCFECVKTRYDTRQRKCPKCNAAFGANDFHRIYIG
;
A
#
# COMPACT_ATOMS: atom_id res chain seq x y z
N LYS A 1 58.33 -3.31 -27.68
CA LYS A 1 57.93 -2.82 -26.34
C LYS A 1 56.45 -2.38 -26.36
N ASP A 2 56.02 -1.73 -27.43
CA ASP A 2 54.65 -1.20 -27.59
C ASP A 2 53.58 -2.28 -27.81
N MET A 3 53.90 -3.36 -28.50
CA MET A 3 52.96 -4.47 -28.76
C MET A 3 52.54 -5.23 -27.49
N PHE A 4 53.43 -5.31 -26.50
CA PHE A 4 53.14 -5.92 -25.20
C PHE A 4 52.25 -5.02 -24.34
N ASN A 5 52.50 -3.70 -24.39
CA ASN A 5 51.67 -2.70 -23.72
C ASN A 5 50.25 -2.64 -24.32
N PHE A 6 50.14 -2.76 -25.65
CA PHE A 6 48.85 -2.82 -26.35
C PHE A 6 48.02 -4.04 -25.91
N LYS A 7 48.64 -5.22 -25.85
CA LYS A 7 47.97 -6.46 -25.43
C LYS A 7 47.47 -6.39 -23.98
N ARG A 8 48.29 -5.85 -23.07
CA ARG A 8 47.91 -5.61 -21.67
C ARG A 8 46.74 -4.62 -21.56
N ALA A 9 46.76 -3.53 -22.31
CA ALA A 9 45.67 -2.57 -22.34
C ALA A 9 44.36 -3.18 -22.86
N GLN A 10 44.43 -4.05 -23.87
CA GLN A 10 43.27 -4.75 -24.42
C GLN A 10 42.66 -5.75 -23.43
N GLU A 11 43.49 -6.45 -22.66
CA GLU A 11 43.06 -7.33 -21.56
C GLU A 11 42.41 -6.54 -20.42
N ASP A 12 42.98 -5.37 -20.08
CA ASP A 12 42.44 -4.48 -19.05
C ASP A 12 41.07 -3.90 -19.44
N ILE A 13 40.91 -3.48 -20.71
CA ILE A 13 39.62 -3.04 -21.27
C ILE A 13 38.58 -4.16 -21.17
N SER A 14 38.95 -5.38 -21.55
CA SER A 14 38.06 -6.54 -21.50
C SER A 14 37.62 -6.86 -20.07
N ARG A 15 38.56 -6.78 -19.11
CA ARG A 15 38.29 -6.98 -17.69
C ARG A 15 37.38 -5.89 -17.11
N LEU A 16 37.59 -4.64 -17.48
CA LEU A 16 36.79 -3.50 -17.03
C LEU A 16 35.37 -3.54 -17.62
N ARG A 17 35.21 -3.94 -18.90
CA ARG A 17 33.90 -4.15 -19.53
C ARG A 17 33.08 -5.21 -18.80
N ARG A 18 33.70 -6.36 -18.46
CA ARG A 18 33.02 -7.42 -17.71
C ARG A 18 32.56 -6.95 -16.32
N LYS A 19 33.39 -6.15 -15.64
CA LYS A 19 33.02 -5.53 -14.35
C LYS A 19 31.84 -4.56 -14.51
N LEU A 20 31.86 -3.73 -15.54
CA LEU A 20 30.78 -2.80 -15.86
C LEU A 20 29.46 -3.53 -16.15
N GLU A 21 29.51 -4.64 -16.89
CA GLU A 21 28.35 -5.49 -17.19
C GLU A 21 27.78 -6.16 -15.92
N THR A 22 28.65 -6.61 -15.01
CA THR A 22 28.20 -7.15 -13.71
C THR A 22 27.60 -6.09 -12.79
N THR A 23 28.11 -4.86 -12.81
CA THR A 23 27.58 -3.74 -12.00
C THR A 23 26.32 -3.12 -12.61
N LYS A 24 26.13 -3.24 -13.93
CA LYS A 24 24.94 -2.77 -14.64
C LYS A 24 23.71 -3.65 -14.47
N LYS A 25 23.83 -4.84 -13.84
CA LYS A 25 22.66 -5.63 -13.47
C LYS A 25 21.92 -4.90 -12.34
N PRO A 26 20.74 -4.31 -12.61
CA PRO A 26 19.96 -3.61 -11.60
C PRO A 26 19.21 -4.57 -10.66
N ASP A 27 19.49 -5.88 -10.73
CA ASP A 27 18.56 -6.95 -10.39
C ASP A 27 18.28 -7.14 -8.88
N MET A 28 18.67 -6.23 -8.00
CA MET A 28 18.48 -6.37 -6.54
C MET A 28 18.06 -5.08 -5.82
N ILE A 29 17.65 -4.04 -6.53
CA ILE A 29 17.01 -2.87 -5.92
C ILE A 29 15.57 -2.85 -6.42
N PRO A 30 14.55 -3.03 -5.54
CA PRO A 30 13.17 -2.87 -5.95
C PRO A 30 13.04 -1.48 -6.58
N ASN A 31 12.37 -1.42 -7.74
CA ASN A 31 12.18 -0.15 -8.42
C ASN A 31 11.53 0.84 -7.44
N CYS A 32 12.10 2.03 -7.26
CA CYS A 32 11.58 3.04 -6.33
C CYS A 32 10.09 3.32 -6.59
N ASP A 33 9.69 3.31 -7.86
CA ASP A 33 8.29 3.47 -8.27
C ASP A 33 7.38 2.34 -7.78
N GLU A 34 7.89 1.11 -7.71
CA GLU A 34 7.14 -0.06 -7.24
C GLU A 34 6.87 0.02 -5.74
N ILE A 35 7.87 0.41 -4.95
CA ILE A 35 7.74 0.65 -3.51
C ILE A 35 6.69 1.74 -3.26
N LEU A 36 6.80 2.87 -3.97
CA LEU A 36 5.85 3.99 -3.84
C LEU A 36 4.43 3.57 -4.22
N MET A 37 4.26 2.76 -5.27
CA MET A 37 2.95 2.24 -5.67
C MET A 37 2.36 1.29 -4.63
N GLU A 38 3.17 0.46 -3.98
CA GLU A 38 2.72 -0.42 -2.90
C GLU A 38 2.28 0.38 -1.66
N GLU A 39 3.04 1.41 -1.27
CA GLU A 39 2.66 2.29 -0.17
C GLU A 39 1.34 3.02 -0.47
N ILE A 40 1.19 3.58 -1.68
CA ILE A 40 -0.07 4.23 -2.11
C ILE A 40 -1.24 3.24 -2.02
N ARG A 41 -1.02 1.98 -2.42
CA ARG A 41 -2.05 0.93 -2.36
C ARG A 41 -2.43 0.64 -0.91
N ASP A 42 -1.46 0.46 -0.02
CA ASP A 42 -1.71 0.19 1.40
C ASP A 42 -2.46 1.36 2.07
N TYR A 43 -2.02 2.60 1.86
CA TYR A 43 -2.72 3.78 2.38
C TYR A 43 -4.17 3.87 1.86
N LYS A 44 -4.39 3.63 0.56
CA LYS A 44 -5.76 3.57 0.00
C LYS A 44 -6.58 2.48 0.67
N ALA A 45 -6.03 1.29 0.88
CA ALA A 45 -6.73 0.19 1.55
C ALA A 45 -7.10 0.56 2.99
N ARG A 46 -6.17 1.16 3.75
CA ARG A 46 -6.40 1.60 5.13
C ARG A 46 -7.49 2.66 5.24
N LEU A 47 -7.63 3.56 4.26
CA LEU A 47 -8.68 4.59 4.23
C LEU A 47 -10.01 4.11 3.64
N THR A 48 -10.04 2.92 3.03
CA THR A 48 -11.23 2.33 2.43
C THR A 48 -12.05 1.55 3.46
N CYS A 49 -13.37 1.68 3.39
CA CYS A 49 -14.31 0.98 4.24
C CYS A 49 -14.19 -0.54 4.05
N PRO A 50 -13.85 -1.32 5.09
CA PRO A 50 -13.65 -2.77 4.96
C PRO A 50 -14.96 -3.55 4.77
N CYS A 51 -16.11 -2.91 4.91
CA CYS A 51 -17.41 -3.56 4.69
C CYS A 51 -17.80 -3.62 3.20
N CYS A 52 -17.33 -2.67 2.39
CA CYS A 52 -17.68 -2.61 0.96
C CYS A 52 -16.47 -2.57 0.04
N ASN A 53 -15.26 -2.36 0.57
CA ASN A 53 -14.02 -2.25 -0.18
C ASN A 53 -14.08 -1.24 -1.34
N MET A 54 -14.90 -0.20 -1.20
CA MET A 54 -15.20 0.76 -2.27
C MET A 54 -15.17 2.21 -1.78
N ARG A 55 -15.96 2.53 -0.74
CA ARG A 55 -16.07 3.91 -0.23
C ARG A 55 -15.00 4.22 0.81
N LYS A 56 -14.68 5.49 0.97
CA LYS A 56 -13.82 5.97 2.06
C LYS A 56 -14.50 5.76 3.42
N LYS A 57 -13.69 5.64 4.47
CA LYS A 57 -14.12 5.68 5.86
C LYS A 57 -14.59 7.10 6.23
N ASP A 58 -15.84 7.24 6.62
CA ASP A 58 -16.48 8.52 6.98
C ASP A 58 -17.53 8.37 8.10
N ALA A 59 -17.53 7.25 8.82
CA ALA A 59 -18.38 7.04 10.00
C ALA A 59 -17.73 6.15 11.07
N VAL A 60 -17.95 6.48 12.34
CA VAL A 60 -17.48 5.72 13.51
C VAL A 60 -18.66 5.15 14.28
N LEU A 61 -18.53 3.91 14.78
CA LEU A 61 -19.43 3.36 15.80
C LEU A 61 -18.91 3.74 17.19
N THR A 62 -19.65 4.48 18.00
CA THR A 62 -19.16 5.02 19.29
C THR A 62 -19.10 3.98 20.41
N LYS A 63 -19.74 2.81 20.25
CA LYS A 63 -19.66 1.71 21.22
C LYS A 63 -18.34 0.93 21.16
N CYS A 64 -17.72 0.85 19.99
CA CYS A 64 -16.52 0.03 19.77
C CYS A 64 -15.42 0.72 18.94
N PHE A 65 -15.63 1.97 18.54
CA PHE A 65 -14.71 2.82 17.80
C PHE A 65 -14.21 2.26 16.45
N HIS A 66 -14.90 1.25 15.91
CA HIS A 66 -14.62 0.78 14.56
C HIS A 66 -15.22 1.72 13.50
N VAL A 67 -14.43 1.95 12.46
CA VAL A 67 -14.70 2.95 11.41
C VAL A 67 -15.04 2.27 10.09
N PHE A 68 -16.11 2.74 9.45
CA PHE A 68 -16.63 2.27 8.18
C PHE A 68 -17.07 3.47 7.32
N CYS A 69 -17.66 3.24 6.15
CA CYS A 69 -18.41 4.28 5.47
C CYS A 69 -19.81 4.44 6.07
N PHE A 70 -20.34 5.65 6.09
CA PHE A 70 -21.66 5.99 6.62
C PHE A 70 -22.77 5.17 5.95
N GLU A 71 -22.68 4.98 4.64
CA GLU A 71 -23.67 4.19 3.89
C GLU A 71 -23.80 2.77 4.44
N CYS A 72 -22.69 2.03 4.61
CA CYS A 72 -22.72 0.68 5.19
C CYS A 72 -23.29 0.64 6.62
N VAL A 73 -22.96 1.63 7.46
CA VAL A 73 -23.49 1.68 8.83
C VAL A 73 -24.98 1.98 8.81
N LYS A 74 -25.41 2.96 8.02
CA LYS A 74 -26.81 3.38 7.88
C LYS A 74 -27.68 2.26 7.31
N THR A 75 -27.23 1.58 6.24
CA THR A 75 -27.92 0.41 5.69
C THR A 75 -28.10 -0.69 6.74
N ARG A 76 -27.08 -1.00 7.54
CA ARG A 76 -27.20 -1.99 8.62
C ARG A 76 -28.18 -1.55 9.70
N TYR A 77 -28.18 -0.27 10.06
CA TYR A 77 -29.13 0.27 11.03
C TYR A 77 -30.58 0.14 10.54
N ASP A 78 -30.83 0.55 9.29
CA ASP A 78 -32.16 0.57 8.65
C ASP A 78 -32.69 -0.85 8.41
N THR A 79 -31.82 -1.79 8.02
CA THR A 79 -32.16 -3.22 7.85
C THR A 79 -32.16 -4.02 9.15
N ARG A 80 -32.07 -3.35 10.31
CA ARG A 80 -32.05 -3.96 11.66
C ARG A 80 -30.88 -4.91 11.94
N GLN A 81 -29.84 -4.91 11.10
CA GLN A 81 -28.57 -5.63 11.32
C GLN A 81 -27.61 -4.82 12.20
N ARG A 82 -28.10 -4.40 13.37
CA ARG A 82 -27.48 -3.42 14.29
C ARG A 82 -26.31 -3.97 15.11
N LYS A 83 -25.39 -4.67 14.45
CA LYS A 83 -24.13 -5.18 15.01
C LYS A 83 -22.93 -4.74 14.17
N CYS A 84 -21.85 -4.38 14.85
CA CYS A 84 -20.60 -3.96 14.24
C CYS A 84 -20.08 -5.06 13.28
N PRO A 85 -19.76 -4.73 12.01
CA PRO A 85 -19.19 -5.70 11.06
C PRO A 85 -17.88 -6.34 11.52
N LYS A 86 -17.11 -5.68 12.40
CA LYS A 86 -15.78 -6.12 12.83
C LYS A 86 -15.76 -6.91 14.14
N CYS A 87 -16.51 -6.47 15.16
CA CYS A 87 -16.49 -7.10 16.48
C CYS A 87 -17.87 -7.55 16.99
N ASN A 88 -18.91 -7.45 16.17
CA ASN A 88 -20.28 -7.87 16.48
C ASN A 88 -20.96 -7.12 17.66
N ALA A 89 -20.32 -6.08 18.21
CA ALA A 89 -20.92 -5.21 19.23
C ALA A 89 -22.22 -4.58 18.72
N ALA A 90 -23.27 -4.59 19.55
CA ALA A 90 -24.54 -3.96 19.21
C ALA A 90 -24.42 -2.42 19.19
N PHE A 91 -25.18 -1.75 18.31
CA PHE A 91 -25.23 -0.29 18.23
C PHE A 91 -26.64 0.22 17.91
N GLY A 92 -27.04 1.34 18.51
CA GLY A 92 -28.34 2.00 18.31
C GLY A 92 -28.27 3.25 17.43
N ALA A 93 -29.37 4.02 17.44
CA ALA A 93 -29.53 5.23 16.62
C ALA A 93 -28.50 6.33 16.93
N ASN A 94 -28.07 6.40 18.20
CA ASN A 94 -27.14 7.41 18.71
C ASN A 94 -25.69 6.88 18.79
N ASP A 95 -25.44 5.68 18.28
CA ASP A 95 -24.15 5.01 18.44
C ASP A 95 -23.30 5.03 17.17
N PHE A 96 -23.66 5.87 16.20
CA PHE A 96 -22.87 6.08 14.99
C PHE A 96 -22.96 7.51 14.49
N HIS A 97 -21.82 8.08 14.11
CA HIS A 97 -21.74 9.45 13.63
C HIS A 97 -20.78 9.56 12.44
N ARG A 98 -21.01 10.59 11.62
CA ARG A 98 -20.07 10.96 10.56
C ARG A 98 -18.77 11.47 11.17
N ILE A 99 -17.67 11.13 10.53
CA ILE A 99 -16.35 11.70 10.79
C ILE A 99 -15.72 12.12 9.47
N TYR A 100 -14.81 13.08 9.53
CA TYR A 100 -14.02 13.50 8.39
C TYR A 100 -12.56 13.13 8.63
N ILE A 101 -11.96 12.37 7.71
CA ILE A 101 -10.55 12.00 7.71
C ILE A 101 -9.91 12.77 6.55
N GLY A 102 -9.06 13.73 6.90
CA GLY A 102 -8.28 14.56 5.97
C GLY A 102 -7.08 13.84 5.38
#